data_AF-A0A428P0E7-F1
#
_entry.id   AF-A0A428P0E7-F1
#
_cell.length_a   1.000
_cell.length_b   1.000
_cell.length_c   1.000
_cell.angle_alpha   90.00
_cell.angle_beta   90.00
_cell.angle_gamma   90.00
#
_symmetry.space_group_name_H-M   'P 1'
#
loop_
_entity.id
_entity.type
_entity.pdbx_description
1 polymer ?
#
loop_
_entity_poly.entity_id
_entity_poly.type
_entity_poly.pdbx_seq_one_letter_code
_entity_poly.pdbx_strand_id
1 'polypeptide(L)'
;MTIIVILVALLVKADRGRHDANYAFTNYDKSFSGWGDFTFFIGLLPSAYTFSAVGMISSMAEQTAQPAVKVPRAISLAVPVEFISGLLFILPICFTMPPLEELITATYGQALPTLFRSVIGSDAGAFGLLFLVLVLTMCCSFSITTASSRVTCAFARDNAIPLSRLWYRIDERTGVPVYAFVLVNIIQVLLSHVYLGSPLAFTAFVSVGIMALSVSYAIPVVIGLFHGRREVDSARFTCGHALGTFVNLVAICWIAFEVVLFSMPMVLPVTPSSMNYASVVLVGFATISAAWYFIHARKVYKGPPDSDGIGY
;
A
#
# COMPACT_ATOMS: atom_id res chain seq x y z
N MET A 1 19.80 -3.77 4.33
CA MET A 1 20.68 -4.96 4.18
C MET A 1 20.19 -5.88 3.07
N THR A 2 18.99 -6.46 3.15
CA THR A 2 18.45 -7.38 2.13
C THR A 2 18.53 -6.86 0.69
N ILE A 3 18.12 -5.61 0.46
CA ILE A 3 18.19 -4.98 -0.88
C ILE A 3 19.63 -4.96 -1.42
N ILE A 4 20.60 -4.65 -0.56
CA ILE A 4 22.02 -4.62 -0.92
C ILE A 4 22.51 -6.03 -1.27
N VAL A 5 22.11 -7.04 -0.48
CA VAL A 5 22.46 -8.45 -0.75
C VAL A 5 21.91 -8.88 -2.10
N ILE A 6 20.63 -8.57 -2.39
CA ILE A 6 20.00 -8.91 -3.67
C ILE A 6 20.68 -8.18 -4.83
N LEU A 7 20.96 -6.89 -4.68
CA LEU A 7 21.68 -6.10 -5.67
C LEU A 7 23.04 -6.71 -5.99
N VAL A 8 23.85 -7.01 -4.98
CA VAL A 8 25.18 -7.60 -5.16
C VAL A 8 25.08 -9.00 -5.75
N ALA A 9 24.17 -9.84 -5.25
CA ALA A 9 24.03 -11.21 -5.72
C ALA A 9 23.63 -11.29 -7.20
N LEU A 10 22.64 -10.50 -7.62
CA LEU A 10 22.19 -10.47 -9.01
C LEU A 10 23.28 -9.91 -9.94
N LEU A 11 23.90 -8.80 -9.56
CA LEU A 11 24.93 -8.17 -10.40
C LEU A 11 26.20 -9.00 -10.50
N VAL A 12 26.65 -9.64 -9.42
CA VAL A 12 27.90 -10.43 -9.43
C VAL A 12 27.74 -11.73 -10.20
N LYS A 13 26.60 -12.43 -10.05
CA LYS A 13 26.36 -13.68 -10.76
C LYS A 13 26.08 -13.43 -12.23
N ALA A 14 24.94 -12.81 -12.56
CA ALA A 14 24.54 -12.45 -13.92
C ALA A 14 25.05 -13.44 -15.01
N ASP A 15 24.94 -14.76 -14.76
CA ASP A 15 25.67 -15.78 -15.54
C ASP A 15 25.15 -15.84 -17.00
N ARG A 16 23.93 -15.36 -17.23
CA ARG A 16 23.28 -15.24 -18.55
C ARG A 16 23.56 -13.92 -19.27
N GLY A 17 24.45 -13.09 -18.73
CA GLY A 17 24.78 -11.77 -19.26
C GLY A 17 23.99 -10.63 -18.62
N ARG A 18 24.28 -9.41 -19.06
CA ARG A 18 23.62 -8.18 -18.61
C ARG A 18 23.06 -7.43 -19.80
N HIS A 19 21.88 -6.86 -19.64
CA HIS A 19 21.32 -5.89 -20.58
C HIS A 19 22.16 -4.62 -20.58
N ASP A 20 22.16 -3.89 -21.69
CA ASP A 20 22.79 -2.58 -21.75
C ASP A 20 21.94 -1.52 -21.03
N ALA A 21 22.53 -0.36 -20.76
CA ALA A 21 21.83 0.71 -20.06
C ALA A 21 20.61 1.19 -20.85
N ASN A 22 20.67 1.22 -22.18
CA ASN A 22 19.54 1.65 -22.98
C ASN A 22 18.34 0.71 -22.78
N TYR A 23 18.57 -0.60 -22.84
CA TYR A 23 17.52 -1.58 -22.56
C TYR A 23 16.97 -1.43 -21.14
N ALA A 24 17.84 -1.39 -20.12
CA ALA A 24 17.42 -1.37 -18.72
C ALA A 24 16.60 -0.12 -18.33
N PHE A 25 16.84 1.03 -18.96
CA PHE A 25 16.15 2.29 -18.64
C PHE A 25 14.98 2.64 -19.57
N THR A 26 14.97 2.14 -20.80
CA THR A 26 13.99 2.61 -21.81
C THR A 26 13.12 1.52 -22.39
N ASN A 27 13.54 0.26 -22.31
CA ASN A 27 12.78 -0.82 -22.93
C ASN A 27 11.61 -1.24 -22.04
N TYR A 28 10.42 -1.32 -22.64
CA TYR A 28 9.24 -1.96 -22.07
C TYR A 28 8.45 -2.62 -23.20
N ASP A 29 7.99 -3.84 -22.95
CA ASP A 29 7.22 -4.59 -23.93
C ASP A 29 5.74 -4.16 -23.94
N LYS A 30 5.18 -3.94 -25.13
CA LYS A 30 3.77 -3.53 -25.34
C LYS A 30 2.87 -4.66 -25.83
N SER A 31 3.45 -5.79 -26.20
CA SER A 31 2.77 -6.90 -26.87
C SER A 31 1.98 -7.78 -25.91
N PHE A 32 2.49 -8.00 -24.68
CA PHE A 32 1.86 -8.92 -23.73
C PHE A 32 0.56 -8.42 -23.10
N SER A 33 0.41 -7.11 -22.94
CA SER A 33 -0.75 -6.53 -22.24
C SER A 33 -1.96 -6.30 -23.16
N GLY A 34 -1.73 -6.20 -24.48
CA GLY A 34 -2.74 -5.79 -25.45
C GLY A 34 -3.15 -4.31 -25.40
N TRP A 35 -2.56 -3.51 -24.50
CA TRP A 35 -2.86 -2.08 -24.31
C TRP A 35 -2.07 -1.15 -25.24
N GLY A 36 -1.15 -1.69 -26.05
CA GLY A 36 -0.28 -0.89 -26.92
C GLY A 36 0.56 0.09 -26.10
N ASP A 37 0.53 1.38 -26.48
CA ASP A 37 1.29 2.42 -25.77
C ASP A 37 0.80 2.67 -24.33
N PHE A 38 -0.45 2.32 -24.01
CA PHE A 38 -1.01 2.49 -22.67
C PHE A 38 -0.46 1.48 -21.65
N THR A 39 0.29 0.46 -22.10
CA THR A 39 0.95 -0.54 -21.24
C THR A 39 1.85 0.09 -20.18
N PHE A 40 2.47 1.23 -20.48
CA PHE A 40 3.30 1.96 -19.54
C PHE A 40 2.54 2.33 -18.25
N PHE A 41 1.31 2.81 -18.39
CA PHE A 41 0.48 3.17 -17.24
C PHE A 41 0.02 1.94 -16.47
N ILE A 42 -0.29 0.83 -17.14
CA ILE A 42 -0.60 -0.43 -16.46
C ILE A 42 0.61 -0.93 -15.64
N GLY A 43 1.83 -0.78 -16.17
CA GLY A 43 3.06 -1.10 -15.44
C GLY A 43 3.34 -0.22 -14.21
N LEU A 44 2.66 0.92 -14.07
CA LEU A 44 2.79 1.82 -12.92
C LEU A 44 2.04 1.32 -11.68
N LEU A 45 1.06 0.43 -11.85
CA LEU A 45 0.19 -0.10 -10.78
C LEU A 45 0.97 -0.76 -9.63
N PRO A 46 1.92 -1.70 -9.86
CA PRO A 46 2.69 -2.30 -8.78
C PRO A 46 3.55 -1.28 -8.03
N SER A 47 4.07 -0.26 -8.72
CA SER A 47 4.83 0.81 -8.07
C SER A 47 3.92 1.66 -7.18
N ALA A 48 2.73 2.03 -7.65
CA ALA A 48 1.74 2.75 -6.83
C ALA A 48 1.34 1.95 -5.58
N TYR A 49 1.17 0.62 -5.71
CA TYR A 49 0.91 -0.28 -4.59
C TYR A 49 1.95 -0.09 -3.47
N THR A 50 3.24 0.00 -3.80
CA THR A 50 4.32 0.07 -2.79
C THR A 50 4.28 1.32 -1.91
N PHE A 51 3.71 2.42 -2.39
CA PHE A 51 3.61 3.69 -1.65
C PHE A 51 2.26 3.89 -0.92
N SER A 52 1.32 2.95 -1.05
CA SER A 52 -0.04 3.09 -0.50
C SER A 52 -0.11 3.18 1.03
N ALA A 53 0.87 2.65 1.75
CA ALA A 53 0.85 2.56 3.21
C ALA A 53 1.52 3.74 3.92
N VAL A 54 2.10 4.71 3.21
CA VAL A 54 2.88 5.81 3.83
C VAL A 54 2.03 6.62 4.82
N GLY A 55 0.74 6.83 4.53
CA GLY A 55 -0.18 7.54 5.42
C GLY A 55 -0.45 6.83 6.76
N MET A 56 -0.19 5.52 6.86
CA MET A 56 -0.37 4.75 8.09
C MET A 56 0.55 5.19 9.22
N ILE A 57 1.64 5.93 8.92
CA ILE A 57 2.50 6.55 9.94
C ILE A 57 1.67 7.45 10.88
N SER A 58 0.62 8.09 10.37
CA SER A 58 -0.30 8.91 11.17
C SER A 58 -1.03 8.12 12.26
N SER A 59 -1.28 6.83 12.06
CA SER A 59 -1.96 5.98 13.06
C SER A 59 -1.15 5.79 14.34
N MET A 60 0.17 6.04 14.30
CA MET A 60 1.09 5.95 15.43
C MET A 60 1.36 7.32 16.09
N ALA A 61 0.60 8.35 15.73
CA ALA A 61 0.80 9.70 16.26
C ALA A 61 0.68 9.76 17.79
N GLU A 62 -0.25 9.02 18.40
CA GLU A 62 -0.46 8.97 19.86
C GLU A 62 0.76 8.45 20.64
N GLN A 63 1.67 7.71 19.99
CA GLN A 63 2.89 7.16 20.62
C GLN A 63 4.15 7.96 20.30
N THR A 64 4.01 9.01 19.47
CA THR A 64 5.14 9.79 19.00
C THR A 64 5.31 11.03 19.87
N ALA A 65 6.48 11.19 20.48
CA ALA A 65 6.81 12.45 21.16
C ALA A 65 6.85 13.62 20.15
N GLN A 66 6.06 14.68 20.38
CA GLN A 66 5.89 15.82 19.46
C GLN A 66 5.33 15.42 18.07
N PRO A 67 4.09 14.88 18.01
CA PRO A 67 3.53 14.34 16.79
C PRO A 67 3.37 15.40 15.69
N ALA A 68 3.04 16.65 16.06
CA ALA A 68 2.84 17.77 15.15
C ALA A 68 4.06 18.12 14.27
N VAL A 69 5.27 17.65 14.62
CA VAL A 69 6.50 17.87 13.85
C VAL A 69 7.09 16.56 13.36
N LYS A 70 7.14 15.53 14.22
CA LYS A 70 7.79 14.26 13.87
C LYS A 70 6.99 13.42 12.88
N VAL A 71 5.66 13.38 12.98
CA VAL A 71 4.83 12.59 12.07
C VAL A 71 4.90 13.15 10.63
N PRO A 72 4.70 14.46 10.38
CA PRO A 72 4.87 15.02 9.04
C PRO A 72 6.28 14.81 8.47
N ARG A 73 7.32 15.02 9.29
CA ARG A 73 8.71 14.78 8.86
C ARG A 73 8.96 13.31 8.51
N ALA A 74 8.43 12.37 9.28
CA ALA A 74 8.57 10.95 9.01
C ALA A 74 7.91 10.58 7.68
N ILE A 75 6.69 11.08 7.41
CA ILE A 75 6.00 10.89 6.13
C ILE A 75 6.82 11.48 4.97
N SER A 76 7.32 12.71 5.11
CA SER A 76 8.13 13.35 4.07
C SER A 76 9.48 12.67 3.82
N LEU A 77 10.09 12.07 4.84
CA LEU A 77 11.35 11.33 4.72
C LEU A 77 11.16 9.89 4.23
N ALA A 78 10.00 9.28 4.50
CA ALA A 78 9.70 7.92 4.03
C ALA A 78 9.73 7.84 2.51
N VAL A 79 9.10 8.80 1.82
CA VAL A 79 8.99 8.82 0.35
C VAL A 79 10.36 8.74 -0.36
N PRO A 80 11.34 9.63 -0.10
CA PRO A 80 12.64 9.54 -0.77
C PRO A 80 13.44 8.28 -0.37
N VAL A 81 13.28 7.79 0.86
CA VAL A 81 13.95 6.56 1.31
C VAL A 81 13.38 5.34 0.58
N GLU A 82 12.06 5.27 0.42
CA GLU A 82 11.36 4.23 -0.35
C GLU A 82 11.73 4.31 -1.83
N PHE A 83 11.79 5.51 -2.41
CA PHE A 83 12.22 5.73 -3.80
C PHE A 83 13.64 5.19 -4.05
N ILE A 84 14.61 5.59 -3.22
CA ILE A 84 16.00 5.13 -3.35
C ILE A 84 16.09 3.61 -3.14
N SER A 85 15.38 3.07 -2.14
CA SER A 85 15.38 1.64 -1.84
C SER A 85 14.76 0.82 -2.97
N GLY A 86 13.63 1.28 -3.53
CA GLY A 86 12.98 0.66 -4.68
C GLY A 86 13.85 0.70 -5.93
N LEU A 87 14.52 1.83 -6.18
CA LEU A 87 15.47 1.96 -7.29
C LEU A 87 16.64 0.98 -7.17
N LEU A 88 17.25 0.87 -5.99
CA LEU A 88 18.32 -0.10 -5.73
C LEU A 88 17.86 -1.56 -5.85
N PHE A 89 16.57 -1.84 -5.63
CA PHE A 89 16.00 -3.18 -5.80
C PHE A 89 15.69 -3.49 -7.27
N ILE A 90 15.10 -2.55 -8.01
CA ILE A 90 14.61 -2.76 -9.38
C ILE A 90 15.73 -2.68 -10.42
N LEU A 91 16.70 -1.77 -10.27
CA LEU A 91 17.80 -1.64 -11.25
C LEU A 91 18.54 -2.97 -11.52
N PRO A 92 19.07 -3.69 -10.52
CA PRO A 92 19.78 -4.94 -10.78
C PRO A 92 18.90 -5.99 -11.46
N ILE A 93 17.58 -5.96 -11.21
CA ILE A 93 16.60 -6.81 -11.88
C ILE A 93 16.51 -6.43 -13.37
N CYS A 94 16.31 -5.16 -13.70
CA CYS A 94 16.25 -4.71 -15.10
C CYS A 94 17.53 -5.04 -15.89
N PHE A 95 18.70 -5.00 -15.26
CA PHE A 95 19.97 -5.33 -15.89
C PHE A 95 20.21 -6.83 -16.08
N THR A 96 19.55 -7.70 -15.30
CA THR A 96 19.86 -9.14 -15.27
C THR A 96 18.68 -10.04 -15.62
N MET A 97 17.48 -9.48 -15.77
CA MET A 97 16.28 -10.28 -15.98
C MET A 97 16.35 -11.13 -17.27
N PRO A 98 15.84 -12.38 -17.23
CA PRO A 98 15.69 -13.19 -18.44
C PRO A 98 14.61 -12.60 -19.37
N PRO A 99 14.45 -13.19 -20.59
CA PRO A 99 13.35 -12.84 -21.48
C PRO A 99 12.00 -12.86 -20.77
N LEU A 100 11.14 -11.89 -21.09
CA LEU A 100 9.89 -11.66 -20.37
C LEU A 100 8.92 -12.85 -20.50
N GLU A 101 9.01 -13.61 -21.59
CA GLU A 101 8.26 -14.83 -21.84
C GLU A 101 8.49 -15.88 -20.73
N GLU A 102 9.74 -16.02 -20.26
CA GLU A 102 10.11 -16.95 -19.17
C GLU A 102 9.49 -16.52 -17.83
N LEU A 103 9.36 -15.20 -17.61
CA LEU A 103 8.79 -14.65 -16.37
C LEU A 103 7.26 -14.70 -16.35
N ILE A 104 6.62 -14.47 -17.51
CA ILE A 104 5.14 -14.51 -17.62
C ILE A 104 4.63 -15.95 -17.54
N THR A 105 5.37 -16.91 -18.09
CA THR A 105 5.02 -18.34 -18.04
C THR A 105 5.52 -19.05 -16.78
N ALA A 106 6.06 -18.30 -15.82
CA ALA A 106 6.57 -18.83 -14.56
C ALA A 106 5.52 -19.66 -13.81
N THR A 107 5.96 -20.76 -13.22
CA THR A 107 5.12 -21.66 -12.42
C THR A 107 4.41 -20.89 -11.31
N TYR A 108 3.11 -21.12 -11.14
CA TYR A 108 2.24 -20.41 -10.19
C TYR A 108 2.11 -18.89 -10.42
N GLY A 109 2.53 -18.37 -11.58
CA GLY A 109 2.47 -16.94 -11.90
C GLY A 109 3.43 -16.08 -11.07
N GLN A 110 4.47 -16.69 -10.48
CA GLN A 110 5.43 -16.00 -9.62
C GLN A 110 6.72 -15.69 -10.38
N ALA A 111 6.89 -14.44 -10.81
CA ALA A 111 8.06 -14.03 -11.60
C ALA A 111 9.37 -14.01 -10.78
N LEU A 112 9.33 -13.60 -9.51
CA LEU A 112 10.54 -13.33 -8.72
C LEU A 112 11.38 -14.59 -8.43
N PRO A 113 10.81 -15.75 -8.03
CA PRO A 113 11.58 -16.97 -7.83
C PRO A 113 12.24 -17.47 -9.11
N THR A 114 11.52 -17.43 -10.24
CA THR A 114 12.02 -17.83 -11.56
C THR A 114 13.16 -16.91 -12.00
N LEU A 115 13.02 -15.60 -11.77
CA LEU A 115 14.06 -14.62 -12.04
C LEU A 115 15.33 -14.91 -11.23
N PHE A 116 15.22 -15.09 -9.91
CA PHE A 116 16.37 -15.40 -9.07
C PHE A 116 17.05 -16.71 -9.48
N ARG A 117 16.28 -17.75 -9.80
CA ARG A 117 16.83 -19.03 -10.29
C ARG A 117 17.58 -18.84 -11.61
N SER A 118 16.98 -18.13 -12.57
CA SER A 118 17.57 -17.88 -13.88
C SER A 118 18.88 -17.07 -13.79
N VAL A 119 18.93 -16.05 -12.92
CA VAL A 119 20.10 -15.17 -12.79
C VAL A 119 21.22 -15.80 -11.98
N ILE A 120 20.89 -16.50 -10.89
CA ILE A 120 21.87 -17.09 -9.97
C ILE A 120 22.38 -18.46 -10.47
N GLY A 121 21.59 -19.18 -11.27
CA GLY A 121 21.94 -20.50 -11.80
C GLY A 121 21.94 -21.63 -10.76
N SER A 122 21.51 -21.36 -9.52
CA SER A 122 21.47 -22.33 -8.42
C SER A 122 20.19 -22.21 -7.62
N ASP A 123 19.54 -23.35 -7.38
CA ASP A 123 18.28 -23.44 -6.63
C ASP A 123 18.45 -23.00 -5.18
N ALA A 124 19.58 -23.35 -4.55
CA ALA A 124 19.90 -22.95 -3.18
C ALA A 124 20.13 -21.44 -3.07
N GLY A 125 20.81 -20.83 -4.05
CA GLY A 125 21.04 -19.38 -4.08
C GLY A 125 19.74 -18.60 -4.30
N ALA A 126 18.91 -19.05 -5.24
CA ALA A 126 17.60 -18.45 -5.50
C ALA A 126 16.67 -18.56 -4.27
N PHE A 127 16.64 -19.72 -3.62
CA PHE A 127 15.91 -19.91 -2.36
C PHE A 127 16.42 -18.99 -1.25
N GLY A 128 17.74 -18.83 -1.10
CA GLY A 128 18.33 -17.92 -0.12
C GLY A 128 17.91 -16.47 -0.31
N LEU A 129 17.89 -15.97 -1.56
CA LEU A 129 17.40 -14.62 -1.85
C LEU A 129 15.89 -14.49 -1.60
N LEU A 130 15.10 -15.50 -2.01
CA LEU A 130 13.66 -15.52 -1.75
C LEU A 130 13.36 -15.52 -0.26
N PHE A 131 14.11 -16.27 0.54
CA PHE A 131 13.96 -16.32 1.99
C PHE A 131 14.15 -14.93 2.63
N LEU A 132 15.12 -14.14 2.17
CA LEU A 132 15.31 -12.77 2.65
C LEU A 132 14.11 -11.87 2.32
N VAL A 133 13.51 -12.04 1.14
CA VAL A 133 12.27 -11.34 0.76
C VAL A 133 11.12 -11.76 1.67
N LEU A 134 10.97 -13.06 1.95
CA LEU A 134 9.94 -13.57 2.86
C LEU A 134 10.08 -12.99 4.28
N VAL A 135 11.29 -12.89 4.81
CA VAL A 135 11.54 -12.27 6.13
C VAL A 135 11.11 -10.80 6.13
N LEU A 136 11.41 -10.05 5.06
CA LEU A 136 10.95 -8.66 4.92
C LEU A 136 9.42 -8.57 4.87
N THR A 137 8.77 -9.44 4.08
CA THR A 137 7.31 -9.49 3.98
C THR A 137 6.65 -9.79 5.33
N MET A 138 7.22 -10.69 6.12
CA MET A 138 6.74 -10.98 7.48
C MET A 138 6.87 -9.76 8.40
N CYS A 139 8.01 -9.07 8.39
CA CYS A 139 8.22 -7.85 9.17
C CYS A 139 7.21 -6.75 8.79
N CYS A 140 6.99 -6.55 7.48
CA CYS A 140 5.99 -5.62 6.97
C CYS A 140 4.57 -6.01 7.44
N SER A 141 4.21 -7.29 7.37
CA SER A 141 2.91 -7.81 7.79
C SER A 141 2.63 -7.54 9.27
N PHE A 142 3.61 -7.76 10.15
CA PHE A 142 3.48 -7.43 11.58
C PHE A 142 3.29 -5.93 11.82
N SER A 143 4.02 -5.09 11.09
CA SER A 143 3.91 -3.63 11.19
C SER A 143 2.51 -3.14 10.79
N ILE A 144 2.01 -3.59 9.64
CA ILE A 144 0.68 -3.21 9.14
C ILE A 144 -0.41 -3.71 10.09
N THR A 145 -0.34 -4.95 10.56
CA THR A 145 -1.33 -5.51 11.50
C THR A 145 -1.38 -4.70 12.79
N THR A 146 -0.20 -4.27 13.29
CA THR A 146 -0.11 -3.40 14.46
C THR A 146 -0.79 -2.06 14.20
N ALA A 147 -0.50 -1.41 13.07
CA ALA A 147 -1.12 -0.14 12.70
C ALA A 147 -2.65 -0.27 12.55
N SER A 148 -3.13 -1.30 11.86
CA SER A 148 -4.57 -1.60 11.70
C SER A 148 -5.28 -1.84 13.03
N SER A 149 -4.64 -2.52 14.00
CA SER A 149 -5.21 -2.72 15.33
C SER A 149 -5.43 -1.40 16.08
N ARG A 150 -4.54 -0.42 15.88
CA ARG A 150 -4.58 0.89 16.54
C ARG A 150 -5.66 1.78 15.94
N VAL A 151 -5.78 1.78 14.61
CA VAL A 151 -6.91 2.40 13.91
C VAL A 151 -8.23 1.80 14.40
N THR A 152 -8.32 0.47 14.47
CA THR A 152 -9.52 -0.22 14.97
C THR A 152 -9.86 0.17 16.41
N CYS A 153 -8.85 0.28 17.28
CA CYS A 153 -9.03 0.75 18.65
C CYS A 153 -9.51 2.22 18.72
N ALA A 154 -9.00 3.10 17.86
CA ALA A 154 -9.45 4.48 17.78
C ALA A 154 -10.92 4.57 17.32
N PHE A 155 -11.31 3.79 16.31
CA PHE A 155 -12.73 3.66 15.92
C PHE A 155 -13.61 3.08 17.04
N ALA A 156 -13.08 2.14 17.83
CA ALA A 156 -13.76 1.59 18.99
C ALA A 156 -13.97 2.64 20.10
N ARG A 157 -12.96 3.49 20.36
CA ARG A 157 -13.05 4.60 21.32
C ARG A 157 -14.22 5.52 21.00
N ASP A 158 -14.41 5.81 19.71
CA ASP A 158 -15.44 6.71 19.23
C ASP A 158 -16.81 6.01 19.02
N ASN A 159 -16.94 4.77 19.51
CA ASN A 159 -18.15 3.93 19.39
C ASN A 159 -18.63 3.74 17.93
N ALA A 160 -17.71 3.77 16.97
CA ALA A 160 -18.04 3.67 15.55
C ALA A 160 -18.23 2.23 15.05
N ILE A 161 -17.80 1.22 15.83
CA ILE A 161 -17.88 -0.21 15.49
C ILE A 161 -18.73 -1.00 16.51
N PRO A 162 -19.39 -2.09 16.09
CA PRO A 162 -20.21 -2.90 17.00
C PRO A 162 -19.35 -3.54 18.10
N LEU A 163 -19.90 -3.67 19.30
CA LEU A 163 -19.17 -4.13 20.50
C LEU A 163 -17.92 -3.29 20.81
N SER A 164 -17.93 -1.99 20.51
CA SER A 164 -16.85 -1.01 20.77
C SER A 164 -16.16 -1.18 22.14
N ARG A 165 -16.93 -1.45 23.20
CA ARG A 165 -16.43 -1.66 24.57
C ARG A 165 -15.43 -2.81 24.70
N LEU A 166 -15.56 -3.86 23.89
CA LEU A 166 -14.64 -4.99 23.90
C LEU A 166 -13.33 -4.63 23.20
N TRP A 167 -13.42 -3.98 22.05
CA TRP A 167 -12.28 -3.68 21.18
C TRP A 167 -11.42 -2.51 21.67
N TYR A 168 -12.02 -1.56 22.40
CA TYR A 168 -11.32 -0.42 22.99
C TYR A 168 -10.43 -0.80 24.19
N ARG A 169 -10.56 -2.01 24.74
CA ARG A 169 -9.83 -2.40 25.96
C ARG A 169 -8.33 -2.51 25.68
N ILE A 170 -7.56 -1.59 26.25
CA ILE A 170 -6.10 -1.56 26.21
C ILE A 170 -5.57 -2.38 27.40
N ASP A 171 -4.57 -3.23 27.16
CA ASP A 171 -3.87 -3.93 28.21
C ASP A 171 -2.86 -3.00 28.91
N GLU A 172 -2.95 -2.87 30.23
CA GLU A 172 -2.12 -1.94 31.01
C GLU A 172 -0.64 -2.33 31.07
N ARG A 173 -0.32 -3.62 30.93
CA ARG A 173 1.07 -4.10 30.99
C ARG A 173 1.83 -3.85 29.69
N THR A 174 1.16 -4.00 28.56
CA THR A 174 1.78 -3.90 27.23
C THR A 174 1.47 -2.58 26.52
N GLY A 175 0.43 -1.85 26.93
CA GLY A 175 -0.03 -0.64 26.25
C GLY A 175 -0.59 -0.91 24.86
N VAL A 176 -1.05 -2.14 24.57
CA VAL A 176 -1.53 -2.60 23.27
C VAL A 176 -3.02 -2.98 23.35
N PRO A 177 -3.85 -2.65 22.34
CA PRO A 177 -5.23 -3.10 22.27
C PRO A 177 -5.30 -4.56 21.77
N VAL A 178 -5.08 -5.52 22.67
CA VAL A 178 -5.00 -6.95 22.34
C VAL A 178 -6.28 -7.46 21.68
N TYR A 179 -7.46 -7.03 22.13
CA TYR A 179 -8.74 -7.47 21.55
C TYR A 179 -8.94 -6.94 20.12
N ALA A 180 -8.56 -5.68 19.85
CA ALA A 180 -8.58 -5.14 18.49
C ALA A 180 -7.58 -5.88 17.58
N PHE A 181 -6.40 -6.22 18.11
CA PHE A 181 -5.40 -7.01 17.37
C PHE A 181 -5.94 -8.40 16.99
N VAL A 182 -6.58 -9.10 17.93
CA VAL A 182 -7.20 -10.41 17.67
C VAL A 182 -8.32 -10.30 16.63
N LEU A 183 -9.18 -9.27 16.73
CA LEU A 183 -10.23 -9.02 15.75
C LEU A 183 -9.67 -8.85 14.33
N VAL A 184 -8.66 -7.99 14.17
CA VAL A 184 -8.01 -7.75 12.87
C VAL A 184 -7.42 -9.04 12.32
N ASN A 185 -6.76 -9.85 13.15
CA ASN A 185 -6.21 -11.15 12.73
C ASN A 185 -7.29 -12.14 12.29
N ILE A 186 -8.39 -12.26 13.03
CA ILE A 186 -9.52 -13.12 12.67
C ILE A 186 -10.08 -12.72 11.30
N ILE A 187 -10.32 -11.41 11.10
CA ILE A 187 -10.81 -10.89 9.82
C ILE A 187 -9.82 -11.19 8.69
N GLN A 188 -8.52 -10.98 8.92
CA GLN A 188 -7.48 -11.28 7.94
C GLN A 188 -7.43 -12.77 7.58
N VAL A 189 -7.54 -13.68 8.55
CA VAL A 189 -7.59 -15.14 8.29
C VAL A 189 -8.83 -15.52 7.49
N LEU A 190 -10.00 -14.95 7.80
CA LEU A 190 -11.23 -15.18 7.05
C LEU A 190 -11.12 -14.67 5.60
N LEU A 191 -10.56 -13.49 5.41
CA LEU A 191 -10.30 -12.94 4.07
C LEU A 191 -9.26 -13.75 3.31
N SER A 192 -8.27 -14.31 4.01
CA SER A 192 -7.25 -15.17 3.38
C SER A 192 -7.83 -16.48 2.88
N HIS A 193 -8.90 -17.00 3.50
CA HIS A 193 -9.63 -18.18 2.99
C HIS A 193 -10.31 -17.93 1.64
N VAL A 194 -10.61 -16.68 1.28
CA VAL A 194 -11.17 -16.35 -0.05
C VAL A 194 -10.20 -16.77 -1.15
N TYR A 195 -8.89 -16.73 -0.90
CA TYR A 195 -7.88 -17.18 -1.85
C TYR A 195 -8.01 -18.67 -2.21
N LEU A 196 -8.41 -19.52 -1.25
CA LEU A 196 -8.62 -20.95 -1.49
C LEU A 196 -9.81 -21.23 -2.42
N GLY A 197 -10.82 -20.35 -2.40
CA GLY A 197 -11.98 -20.46 -3.29
C GLY A 197 -11.75 -19.82 -4.66
N SER A 198 -11.22 -18.59 -4.68
CA SER A 198 -10.93 -17.86 -5.91
C SER A 198 -9.76 -16.90 -5.72
N PRO A 199 -8.60 -17.19 -6.33
CA PRO A 199 -7.46 -16.27 -6.36
C PRO A 199 -7.83 -14.92 -6.98
N LEU A 200 -8.71 -14.91 -7.98
CA LEU A 200 -9.19 -13.70 -8.64
C LEU A 200 -9.98 -12.78 -7.68
N ALA A 201 -10.87 -13.39 -6.89
CA ALA A 201 -11.65 -12.65 -5.89
C ALA A 201 -10.73 -12.06 -4.81
N PHE A 202 -9.72 -12.82 -4.37
CA PHE A 202 -8.73 -12.33 -3.41
C PHE A 202 -7.90 -11.18 -3.97
N THR A 203 -7.38 -11.28 -5.20
CA THR A 203 -6.62 -10.19 -5.82
C THR A 203 -7.46 -8.93 -6.01
N ALA A 204 -8.74 -9.07 -6.40
CA ALA A 204 -9.65 -7.94 -6.50
C ALA A 204 -9.87 -7.26 -5.14
N PHE A 205 -10.04 -8.05 -4.06
CA PHE A 205 -10.17 -7.53 -2.71
C PHE A 205 -8.93 -6.75 -2.26
N VAL A 206 -7.73 -7.29 -2.50
CA VAL A 206 -6.46 -6.61 -2.16
C VAL A 206 -6.34 -5.28 -2.88
N SER A 207 -6.67 -5.23 -4.18
CA SER A 207 -6.68 -3.98 -4.95
C SER A 207 -7.65 -2.95 -4.37
N VAL A 208 -8.84 -3.36 -3.95
CA VAL A 208 -9.81 -2.45 -3.30
C VAL A 208 -9.27 -1.90 -1.99
N GLY A 209 -8.54 -2.69 -1.20
CA GLY A 209 -7.92 -2.21 0.04
C GLY A 209 -7.03 -0.99 -0.19
N ILE A 210 -6.24 -1.00 -1.26
CA ILE A 210 -5.39 0.12 -1.67
C ILE A 210 -6.22 1.30 -2.13
N MET A 211 -7.19 1.06 -3.01
CA MET A 211 -8.06 2.13 -3.51
C MET A 211 -8.80 2.82 -2.36
N ALA A 212 -9.28 2.05 -1.38
CA ALA A 212 -9.95 2.57 -0.20
C ALA A 212 -8.99 3.41 0.67
N LEU A 213 -7.73 2.98 0.83
CA LEU A 213 -6.69 3.78 1.51
C LEU A 213 -6.40 5.08 0.74
N SER A 214 -6.20 5.02 -0.58
CA SER A 214 -5.96 6.20 -1.42
C SER A 214 -7.12 7.19 -1.35
N VAL A 215 -8.37 6.72 -1.42
CA VAL A 215 -9.57 7.56 -1.22
C VAL A 215 -9.62 8.12 0.21
N SER A 216 -9.29 7.33 1.22
CA SER A 216 -9.24 7.79 2.62
C SER A 216 -8.24 8.94 2.81
N TYR A 217 -7.12 8.96 2.09
CA TYR A 217 -6.18 10.07 2.13
C TYR A 217 -6.67 11.30 1.35
N ALA A 218 -7.45 11.11 0.28
CA ALA A 218 -8.02 12.22 -0.48
C ALA A 218 -9.04 13.01 0.35
N ILE A 219 -9.84 12.36 1.20
CA ILE A 219 -10.89 13.01 2.01
C ILE A 219 -10.38 14.21 2.82
N PRO A 220 -9.37 14.08 3.71
CA PRO A 220 -8.87 15.22 4.48
C PRO A 220 -8.19 16.28 3.59
N VAL A 221 -7.58 15.89 2.47
CA VAL A 221 -6.96 16.83 1.52
C VAL A 221 -8.02 17.71 0.86
N VAL A 222 -9.13 17.11 0.42
CA VAL A 222 -10.28 17.78 -0.18
C VAL A 222 -10.95 18.72 0.84
N ILE A 223 -11.21 18.23 2.06
CA ILE A 223 -11.79 19.06 3.14
C ILE A 223 -10.87 20.24 3.47
N GLY A 224 -9.55 20.01 3.51
CA GLY A 224 -8.55 21.06 3.72
C GLY A 224 -8.58 22.13 2.62
N LEU A 225 -8.74 21.74 1.36
CA LEU A 225 -8.88 22.68 0.25
C LEU A 225 -10.19 23.48 0.32
N PHE A 226 -11.32 22.84 0.65
CA PHE A 226 -12.60 23.54 0.81
C PHE A 226 -12.57 24.59 1.92
N HIS A 227 -11.83 24.34 3.00
CA HIS A 227 -11.63 25.32 4.07
C HIS A 227 -10.47 26.29 3.81
N GLY A 228 -9.90 26.30 2.60
CA GLY A 228 -8.80 27.20 2.23
C GLY A 228 -7.50 26.96 2.98
N ARG A 229 -7.27 25.73 3.47
CA ARG A 229 -6.11 25.27 4.25
C ARG A 229 -5.87 26.00 5.58
N ARG A 230 -6.88 26.71 6.12
CA ARG A 230 -6.75 27.53 7.35
C ARG A 230 -6.22 26.75 8.55
N GLU A 231 -6.66 25.51 8.72
CA GLU A 231 -6.25 24.63 9.83
C GLU A 231 -4.81 24.10 9.69
N VAL A 232 -4.26 24.09 8.48
CA VAL A 232 -2.92 23.55 8.19
C VAL A 232 -1.89 24.67 8.03
N ASP A 233 -2.33 25.88 7.70
CA ASP A 233 -1.46 27.04 7.55
C ASP A 233 -0.85 27.51 8.87
N SER A 234 -1.53 27.28 10.00
CA SER A 234 -1.01 27.55 11.35
C SER A 234 -0.19 26.39 11.94
N ALA A 235 -0.07 25.27 11.22
CA ALA A 235 0.64 24.09 11.71
C ALA A 235 2.16 24.31 11.77
N ARG A 236 2.82 23.66 12.74
CA ARG A 236 4.28 23.72 12.93
C ARG A 236 5.08 23.19 11.73
N PHE A 237 4.45 22.39 10.88
CA PHE A 237 5.00 21.89 9.62
C PHE A 237 4.04 22.27 8.49
N THR A 238 4.43 23.24 7.66
CA THR A 238 3.62 23.75 6.56
C THR A 238 4.46 23.90 5.30
N CYS A 239 3.83 23.72 4.13
CA CYS A 239 4.45 23.93 2.82
C CYS A 239 4.06 25.28 2.20
N GLY A 240 3.54 26.22 3.01
CA GLY A 240 3.02 27.50 2.52
C GLY A 240 1.68 27.36 1.77
N HIS A 241 0.91 28.43 1.72
CA HIS A 241 -0.47 28.39 1.21
C HIS A 241 -0.55 28.05 -0.28
N ALA A 242 0.22 28.76 -1.12
CA ALA A 242 0.17 28.58 -2.58
C ALA A 242 0.70 27.22 -3.03
N LEU A 243 1.91 26.84 -2.58
CA LEU A 243 2.52 25.56 -2.93
C LEU A 243 1.72 24.40 -2.33
N GLY A 244 1.24 24.52 -1.09
CA GLY A 244 0.38 23.51 -0.49
C GLY A 244 -0.94 23.31 -1.24
N THR A 245 -1.56 24.39 -1.72
CA THR A 245 -2.78 24.29 -2.55
C THR A 245 -2.51 23.57 -3.85
N PHE A 246 -1.42 23.92 -4.55
CA PHE A 246 -1.02 23.24 -5.79
C PHE A 246 -0.76 21.74 -5.57
N VAL A 247 0.03 21.40 -4.54
CA VAL A 247 0.33 19.99 -4.19
C VAL A 247 -0.92 19.20 -3.86
N ASN A 248 -1.87 19.79 -3.11
CA ASN A 248 -3.14 19.14 -2.81
C ASN A 248 -3.98 18.88 -4.07
N LEU A 249 -4.02 19.82 -5.02
CA LEU A 249 -4.72 19.64 -6.28
C LEU A 249 -4.10 18.51 -7.11
N VAL A 250 -2.76 18.49 -7.22
CA VAL A 250 -2.03 17.42 -7.90
C VAL A 250 -2.30 16.08 -7.23
N ALA A 251 -2.31 16.02 -5.89
CA ALA A 251 -2.60 14.79 -5.14
C ALA A 251 -4.00 14.25 -5.42
N ILE A 252 -5.03 15.12 -5.45
CA ILE A 252 -6.41 14.69 -5.77
C ILE A 252 -6.50 14.18 -7.21
N CYS A 253 -5.91 14.89 -8.17
CA CYS A 253 -5.89 14.46 -9.57
C CYS A 253 -5.16 13.12 -9.72
N TRP A 254 -4.05 12.93 -9.01
CA TRP A 254 -3.29 11.69 -9.01
C TRP A 254 -4.08 10.54 -8.39
N ILE A 255 -4.71 10.73 -7.24
CA ILE A 255 -5.54 9.70 -6.60
C ILE A 255 -6.73 9.34 -7.49
N ALA A 256 -7.36 10.31 -8.15
CA ALA A 256 -8.45 10.05 -9.10
C ALA A 256 -7.96 9.22 -10.29
N PHE A 257 -6.80 9.56 -10.85
CA PHE A 257 -6.16 8.79 -11.92
C PHE A 257 -5.82 7.36 -11.47
N GLU A 258 -5.23 7.21 -10.28
CA GLU A 258 -4.87 5.93 -9.68
C GLU A 258 -6.08 5.03 -9.47
N VAL A 259 -7.19 5.56 -8.94
CA VAL A 259 -8.45 4.80 -8.76
C VAL A 259 -9.00 4.28 -10.09
N VAL A 260 -8.93 5.08 -11.17
CA VAL A 260 -9.34 4.61 -12.50
C VAL A 260 -8.39 3.50 -12.97
N LEU A 261 -7.09 3.72 -12.85
CA LEU A 261 -6.06 2.79 -13.29
C LEU A 261 -6.16 1.43 -12.56
N PHE A 262 -6.38 1.42 -11.25
CA PHE A 262 -6.60 0.22 -10.44
C PHE A 262 -7.91 -0.51 -10.77
N SER A 263 -8.82 0.13 -11.49
CA SER A 263 -10.04 -0.49 -12.01
C SER A 263 -9.85 -1.11 -13.40
N MET A 264 -8.73 -0.84 -14.08
CA MET A 264 -8.46 -1.38 -15.42
C MET A 264 -7.87 -2.81 -15.34
N PRO A 265 -8.17 -3.68 -16.32
CA PRO A 265 -7.57 -5.01 -16.40
C PRO A 265 -6.12 -4.93 -16.90
N MET A 266 -5.26 -5.84 -16.41
CA MET A 266 -3.84 -5.85 -16.79
C MET A 266 -3.57 -6.38 -18.20
N VAL A 267 -4.48 -7.20 -18.75
CA VAL A 267 -4.32 -7.84 -20.06
C VAL A 267 -5.63 -7.78 -20.85
N LEU A 268 -5.53 -7.53 -22.15
CA LEU A 268 -6.62 -7.59 -23.14
C LEU A 268 -6.42 -8.79 -24.09
N PRO A 269 -7.50 -9.42 -24.60
CA PRO A 269 -8.92 -9.11 -24.34
C PRO A 269 -9.39 -9.56 -22.95
N VAL A 270 -10.43 -8.88 -22.43
CA VAL A 270 -10.99 -9.18 -21.12
C VAL A 270 -11.85 -10.44 -21.19
N THR A 271 -11.57 -11.39 -20.31
CA THR A 271 -12.37 -12.57 -20.05
C THR A 271 -12.96 -12.48 -18.65
N PRO A 272 -14.02 -13.24 -18.30
CA PRO A 272 -14.54 -13.28 -16.94
C PRO A 272 -13.46 -13.63 -15.89
N SER A 273 -12.44 -14.38 -16.31
CA SER A 273 -11.26 -14.75 -15.51
C SER A 273 -10.13 -13.71 -15.49
N SER A 274 -10.09 -12.74 -16.42
CA SER A 274 -9.05 -11.70 -16.47
C SER A 274 -9.57 -10.29 -16.16
N MET A 275 -10.87 -10.15 -15.91
CA MET A 275 -11.49 -8.89 -15.53
C MET A 275 -11.05 -8.45 -14.13
N ASN A 276 -10.73 -7.16 -14.01
CA ASN A 276 -10.48 -6.54 -12.72
C ASN A 276 -11.81 -6.14 -12.07
N TYR A 277 -12.20 -6.85 -11.01
CA TYR A 277 -13.45 -6.61 -10.28
C TYR A 277 -13.32 -5.55 -9.17
N ALA A 278 -12.18 -4.85 -9.06
CA ALA A 278 -11.93 -3.90 -7.98
C ALA A 278 -12.98 -2.79 -7.90
N SER A 279 -13.44 -2.25 -9.02
CA SER A 279 -14.47 -1.18 -9.03
C SER A 279 -15.80 -1.63 -8.42
N VAL A 280 -16.26 -2.83 -8.76
CA VAL A 280 -17.52 -3.41 -8.24
C VAL A 280 -17.40 -3.66 -6.74
N VAL A 281 -16.27 -4.23 -6.32
CA VAL A 281 -16.00 -4.51 -4.90
C VAL A 281 -15.88 -3.21 -4.10
N LEU A 282 -15.27 -2.15 -4.66
CA LEU A 282 -15.19 -0.83 -4.04
C LEU A 282 -16.57 -0.24 -3.79
N VAL A 283 -17.46 -0.26 -4.79
CA VAL A 283 -18.84 0.21 -4.65
C VAL A 283 -19.58 -0.62 -3.59
N GLY A 284 -19.37 -1.95 -3.57
CA GLY A 284 -19.90 -2.83 -2.53
C GLY A 284 -19.47 -2.42 -1.11
N PHE A 285 -18.18 -2.19 -0.89
CA PHE A 285 -17.69 -1.72 0.41
C PHE A 285 -18.18 -0.31 0.77
N ALA A 286 -18.20 0.60 -0.20
CA ALA A 286 -18.71 1.96 0.01
C ALA A 286 -20.19 1.96 0.41
N THR A 287 -21.01 1.12 -0.22
CA THR A 287 -22.44 0.99 0.11
C THR A 287 -22.66 0.39 1.50
N ILE A 288 -21.91 -0.65 1.88
CA ILE A 288 -21.96 -1.23 3.24
C ILE A 288 -21.55 -0.19 4.28
N SER A 289 -20.46 0.55 4.03
CA SER A 289 -19.98 1.61 4.92
C SER A 289 -21.00 2.74 5.05
N ALA A 290 -21.59 3.20 3.94
CA ALA A 290 -22.64 4.21 3.94
C ALA A 290 -23.88 3.74 4.71
N ALA A 291 -24.33 2.50 4.49
CA ALA A 291 -25.45 1.91 5.23
C ALA A 291 -25.16 1.89 6.74
N TRP A 292 -23.97 1.45 7.15
CA TRP A 292 -23.56 1.46 8.55
C TRP A 292 -23.54 2.88 9.15
N TYR A 293 -23.05 3.85 8.38
CA TYR A 293 -23.03 5.24 8.78
C TYR A 293 -24.45 5.78 9.05
N PHE A 294 -25.40 5.53 8.15
CA PHE A 294 -26.78 6.00 8.29
C PHE A 294 -27.53 5.28 9.42
N ILE A 295 -27.29 3.97 9.62
CA ILE A 295 -27.98 3.17 10.64
C ILE A 295 -27.49 3.52 12.05
N HIS A 296 -26.17 3.58 12.23
CA HIS A 296 -25.54 3.61 13.55
C HIS A 296 -24.59 4.79 13.74
N ALA A 297 -23.57 4.95 12.88
CA ALA A 297 -22.47 5.87 13.17
C ALA A 297 -22.92 7.33 13.30
N ARG A 298 -23.87 7.80 12.48
CA ARG A 298 -24.42 9.17 12.55
C ARG A 298 -25.04 9.50 13.92
N LYS A 299 -25.53 8.51 14.66
CA LYS A 299 -26.21 8.71 15.95
C LYS A 299 -25.26 8.67 17.14
N VAL A 300 -24.11 8.02 16.98
CA VAL A 300 -23.21 7.64 18.08
C VAL A 300 -21.86 8.32 17.98
N TYR A 301 -21.38 8.58 16.77
CA TYR A 301 -20.11 9.25 16.52
C TYR A 301 -20.21 10.72 16.91
N LYS A 302 -19.60 11.07 18.04
CA LYS A 302 -19.21 12.43 18.35
C LYS A 302 -17.81 12.61 17.80
N GLY A 303 -17.57 13.67 17.03
CA GLY A 303 -16.24 14.00 16.53
C GLY A 303 -15.20 14.02 17.66
N PRO A 304 -13.90 14.01 17.33
CA PRO A 304 -12.85 14.01 18.35
C PRO A 304 -13.13 15.13 19.36
N PRO A 305 -13.08 14.84 20.68
CA PRO A 305 -13.30 15.87 21.69
C PRO A 305 -12.35 17.02 21.39
N ASP A 306 -12.84 18.26 21.45
CA ASP A 306 -12.02 19.45 21.26
C ASP A 306 -10.75 19.23 22.07
N SER A 307 -9.61 19.15 21.39
CA SER A 307 -8.34 19.07 22.07
C SER A 307 -8.17 20.41 22.77
N ASP A 308 -8.56 20.47 24.05
CA ASP A 308 -8.08 21.49 24.95
C ASP A 308 -6.57 21.55 24.72
N GLY A 309 -6.06 22.75 24.45
CA GLY A 309 -4.66 23.01 24.15
C GLY A 309 -3.75 22.72 25.35
N ILE A 310 -3.68 21.47 25.78
CA ILE A 310 -2.80 21.01 26.85
C ILE A 310 -1.45 20.72 26.22
N GLY A 311 -0.59 21.73 26.31
CA GLY A 311 0.84 21.56 26.18
C GLY A 311 1.34 20.51 27.18
N TYR A 312 2.16 19.60 26.66
CA TYR A 312 3.24 18.95 27.38
C TYR A 312 4.47 18.96 26.45
#